data_AF-Q6BS62-F1
#
_entry.id   AF-Q6BS62-F1
#
_cell.length_a   1.000
_cell.length_b   1.000
_cell.length_c   1.000
_cell.angle_alpha   90.00
_cell.angle_beta   90.00
_cell.angle_gamma   90.00
#
_symmetry.space_group_name_H-M   'P 1'
#
loop_
_entity.id
_entity.type
_entity.pdbx_description
1 polymer ?
#
loop_
_entity_poly.entity_id
_entity_poly.type
_entity_poly.pdbx_seq_one_letter_code
_entity_poly.pdbx_strand_id
1 'polypeptide(L)'
;MSSEGGGSTPLGTIIYSAVKPIFKIYFIIALGFLLAKRNILTVTTCRDISDCIVTAIMPCLIFNNVVTNLKSSDIKNLGVIFFTGTLLFIIGVGLSILNKILTKSPKRWLGGLLSVGLFPNISDLPIAYLQTLSNGGEIFSQKDGDKGVAYVCIFLAAQVFYQFSLGLYRLIEWDFREELLKEEREEEKNIESHTNTINNDSVQEQRDCNEDAIDDTSITSSFSSNSIHKNNKEISQTRRQSTSRLHPDDVNDQHNEFLRHYELQALQSNPRSTISSGSETSPSHVSSRRGSNQGSISTNYYSLHLQPSIISGLRRHKSEDISDVINEYSEYEEWKNQEIRRIASNETGASTNLTVPTNNGHDEERSKLAKLKMLSIETLKNFAAPNSASLIISIAIAMAPPLKALFVPSNFDIPDAPDSQPPLSFVMDIASYIGAASVPLGLLLLGATISRLQVKKMPKGFWKTAVAVTVSRLIILPIIGVGLTTGFYKGGWYGDDKLIRFVSVLEFGLPSATALVYFTAFYTDPNSDDHLQMDCLAVCLIFQYAILFITLPFLVSFTLKVSLGF
;
A
#
# COMPACT_ATOMS: atom_id res chain seq x y z
N MET A 1 47.04 -31.29 -19.43
CA MET A 1 47.89 -31.31 -18.21
C MET A 1 48.85 -30.14 -18.31
N SER A 2 49.01 -29.25 -17.34
CA SER A 2 48.52 -29.21 -15.94
C SER A 2 48.19 -27.74 -15.59
N SER A 3 47.30 -27.40 -14.65
CA SER A 3 46.87 -28.11 -13.45
C SER A 3 45.39 -27.86 -13.13
N GLU A 4 44.72 -28.86 -12.56
CA GLU A 4 43.48 -28.65 -11.83
C GLU A 4 43.83 -27.99 -10.50
N GLY A 5 43.44 -26.72 -10.35
CA GLY A 5 43.67 -25.91 -9.16
C GLY A 5 42.37 -25.28 -8.66
N GLY A 6 41.25 -25.99 -8.80
CA GLY A 6 39.93 -25.56 -8.35
C GLY A 6 39.86 -25.54 -6.82
N GLY A 7 40.40 -24.50 -6.20
CA GLY A 7 40.26 -24.23 -4.78
C GLY A 7 38.79 -23.94 -4.46
N SER A 8 38.03 -24.99 -4.14
CA SER A 8 36.63 -24.87 -3.74
C SER A 8 36.53 -23.88 -2.58
N THR A 9 35.66 -22.88 -2.70
CA THR A 9 35.54 -21.82 -1.72
C THR A 9 35.22 -22.44 -0.35
N PRO A 10 35.98 -22.13 0.71
CA PRO A 10 35.77 -22.74 2.02
C PRO A 10 34.33 -22.55 2.49
N LEU A 11 33.74 -23.60 3.08
CA LEU A 11 32.34 -23.57 3.52
C LEU A 11 32.08 -22.41 4.50
N GLY A 12 33.05 -22.08 5.36
CA GLY A 12 32.98 -20.93 6.26
C GLY A 12 32.86 -19.59 5.53
N THR A 13 33.60 -19.40 4.43
CA THR A 13 33.51 -18.20 3.58
C THR A 13 32.11 -18.09 2.97
N ILE A 14 31.59 -19.17 2.37
CA ILE A 14 30.26 -19.19 1.76
C ILE A 14 29.17 -18.84 2.79
N ILE A 15 29.21 -19.46 3.97
CA ILE A 15 28.24 -19.18 5.05
C ILE A 15 28.38 -17.73 5.54
N TYR A 16 29.60 -17.23 5.71
CA TYR A 16 29.84 -15.84 6.12
C TYR A 16 29.32 -14.84 5.09
N SER A 17 29.61 -15.04 3.80
CA SER A 17 29.09 -14.21 2.71
C SER A 17 27.56 -14.24 2.61
N ALA A 18 26.91 -15.36 2.96
CA ALA A 18 25.45 -15.47 3.01
C ALA A 18 24.82 -14.79 4.24
N VAL A 19 25.51 -14.80 5.39
CA VAL A 19 25.00 -14.25 6.66
C VAL A 19 25.24 -12.73 6.77
N LYS A 20 26.36 -12.22 6.23
CA LYS A 20 26.73 -10.79 6.30
C LYS A 20 25.65 -9.82 5.77
N PRO A 21 24.98 -10.06 4.61
CA PRO A 21 23.89 -9.21 4.14
C PRO A 21 22.69 -9.15 5.09
N ILE A 22 22.34 -10.27 5.74
CA ILE A 22 21.20 -10.34 6.67
C ILE A 22 21.39 -9.38 7.82
N PHE A 23 22.56 -9.37 8.46
CA PHE A 23 22.83 -8.41 9.55
C PHE A 23 22.65 -6.97 9.09
N LYS A 24 23.22 -6.58 7.95
CA LYS A 24 23.08 -5.21 7.43
C LYS A 24 21.62 -4.83 7.18
N ILE A 25 20.84 -5.73 6.56
CA ILE A 25 19.40 -5.52 6.31
C ILE A 25 18.65 -5.34 7.64
N TYR A 26 18.84 -6.24 8.60
CA TYR A 26 18.13 -6.18 9.89
C TYR A 26 18.54 -4.97 10.75
N PHE A 27 19.78 -4.50 10.66
CA PHE A 27 20.18 -3.24 11.32
C PHE A 27 19.47 -2.01 10.74
N ILE A 28 19.25 -1.96 9.42
CA ILE A 28 18.50 -0.86 8.78
C ILE A 28 17.01 -0.95 9.14
N ILE A 29 16.42 -2.14 9.13
CA ILE A 29 15.04 -2.38 9.59
C ILE A 29 14.88 -1.97 11.06
N ALA A 30 15.82 -2.34 11.94
CA ALA A 30 15.81 -1.95 13.35
C ALA A 30 15.96 -0.44 13.56
N LEU A 31 16.75 0.24 12.70
CA LEU A 31 16.83 1.70 12.68
C LEU A 31 15.50 2.34 12.28
N GLY A 32 14.85 1.85 11.22
CA GLY A 32 13.52 2.30 10.79
C GLY A 32 12.47 2.12 11.88
N PHE A 33 12.47 0.96 12.54
CA PHE A 33 11.63 0.66 13.70
C PHE A 33 11.85 1.67 14.85
N LEU A 34 13.12 1.97 15.19
CA LEU A 34 13.47 2.90 16.26
C LEU A 34 13.10 4.35 15.91
N LEU A 35 13.22 4.77 14.65
CA LEU A 35 12.81 6.10 14.19
C LEU A 35 11.29 6.27 14.23
N ALA A 36 10.52 5.24 13.85
CA ALA A 36 9.07 5.23 13.98
C ALA A 36 8.63 5.23 15.45
N LYS A 37 9.25 4.42 16.32
CA LYS A 37 8.97 4.46 17.78
C LYS A 37 9.36 5.76 18.48
N ARG A 38 10.11 6.65 17.83
CA ARG A 38 10.43 8.00 18.30
C ARG A 38 9.57 9.09 17.63
N ASN A 39 8.54 8.71 16.86
CA ASN A 39 7.70 9.61 16.06
C ASN A 39 8.54 10.55 15.17
N ILE A 40 9.62 10.03 14.58
CA ILE A 40 10.44 10.70 13.55
C ILE A 40 9.98 10.28 12.16
N LEU A 41 9.64 8.99 12.00
CA LEU A 41 8.90 8.49 10.84
C LEU A 41 7.44 8.32 11.28
N THR A 42 6.62 9.36 11.09
CA THR A 42 5.17 9.31 11.34
C THR A 42 4.43 8.54 10.23
N VAL A 43 3.13 8.25 10.36
CA VAL A 43 2.38 7.56 9.30
C VAL A 43 2.39 8.41 8.03
N THR A 44 2.10 9.70 8.17
CA THR A 44 2.18 10.72 7.12
C THR A 44 3.57 10.78 6.48
N THR A 45 4.65 10.89 7.27
CA THR A 45 6.02 10.91 6.74
C THR A 45 6.37 9.60 6.00
N CYS A 46 5.87 8.45 6.47
CA CYS A 46 6.02 7.18 5.74
C CYS A 46 5.29 7.18 4.40
N ARG A 47 4.09 7.78 4.33
CA ARG A 47 3.31 7.97 3.10
C ARG A 47 4.05 8.86 2.12
N ASP A 48 4.47 10.05 2.55
CA ASP A 48 5.20 11.01 1.72
C ASP A 48 6.49 10.40 1.12
N ILE A 49 7.27 9.67 1.93
CA ILE A 49 8.48 8.98 1.48
C ILE A 49 8.13 7.84 0.51
N SER A 50 7.08 7.06 0.78
CA SER A 50 6.60 5.99 -0.11
C SER A 50 6.18 6.53 -1.48
N ASP A 51 5.43 7.63 -1.50
CA ASP A 51 4.96 8.27 -2.73
C ASP A 51 6.13 8.86 -3.53
N CYS A 52 7.13 9.45 -2.85
CA CYS A 52 8.38 9.84 -3.49
C CYS A 52 9.13 8.64 -4.10
N ILE A 53 9.20 7.50 -3.40
CA ILE A 53 9.85 6.28 -3.91
C ILE A 53 9.14 5.78 -5.17
N VAL A 54 7.83 5.59 -5.11
CA VAL A 54 7.04 5.02 -6.20
C VAL A 54 6.98 5.95 -7.42
N THR A 55 7.00 7.27 -7.21
CA THR A 55 6.86 8.28 -8.27
C THR A 55 8.17 8.62 -8.97
N ALA A 56 9.29 8.69 -8.23
CA ALA A 56 10.57 9.19 -8.76
C ALA A 56 11.77 8.27 -8.48
N ILE A 57 11.98 7.85 -7.23
CA ILE A 57 13.24 7.21 -6.82
C ILE A 57 13.38 5.79 -7.41
N MET A 58 12.32 4.98 -7.35
CA MET A 58 12.32 3.63 -7.89
C MET A 58 12.32 3.60 -9.43
N PRO A 59 11.59 4.47 -10.15
CA PRO A 59 11.76 4.66 -11.59
C PRO A 59 13.20 4.99 -12.01
N CYS A 60 13.90 5.85 -11.26
CA CYS A 60 15.32 6.15 -11.49
C CYS A 60 16.24 4.94 -11.26
N LEU A 61 16.03 4.18 -10.17
CA LEU A 61 16.78 2.95 -9.89
C LEU A 61 16.62 1.91 -11.02
N ILE A 62 15.38 1.68 -11.47
CA ILE A 62 15.06 0.76 -12.57
C ILE A 62 15.79 1.22 -13.83
N PHE A 63 15.62 2.49 -14.22
CA PHE A 63 16.22 3.04 -15.44
C PHE A 63 17.75 2.86 -15.47
N ASN A 64 18.43 3.30 -14.40
CA ASN A 64 19.88 3.21 -14.30
C ASN A 64 20.39 1.76 -14.43
N ASN A 65 19.83 0.84 -13.65
CA ASN A 65 20.31 -0.54 -13.62
C ASN A 65 20.00 -1.30 -14.91
N VAL A 66 18.82 -1.10 -15.49
CA VAL A 66 18.40 -1.77 -16.73
C VAL A 66 19.21 -1.25 -17.93
N VAL A 67 19.31 0.07 -18.11
CA VAL A 67 20.07 0.65 -19.24
C VAL A 67 21.55 0.35 -19.13
N THR A 68 22.15 0.39 -17.94
CA THR A 68 23.58 0.08 -17.76
C THR A 68 23.86 -1.40 -18.01
N ASN A 69 23.17 -2.31 -17.31
CA ASN A 69 23.63 -3.69 -17.17
C ASN A 69 23.04 -4.68 -18.18
N LEU A 70 21.88 -4.41 -18.79
CA LEU A 70 21.34 -5.31 -19.82
C LEU A 70 21.93 -5.01 -21.20
N LYS A 71 22.16 -6.07 -21.99
CA LYS A 71 22.57 -6.00 -23.39
C LYS A 71 21.50 -6.67 -24.26
N SER A 72 21.47 -6.37 -25.57
CA SER A 72 20.57 -7.05 -26.51
C SER A 72 20.72 -8.59 -26.51
N SER A 73 21.88 -9.11 -26.11
CA SER A 73 22.11 -10.55 -25.91
C SER A 73 21.36 -11.16 -24.73
N ASP A 74 20.99 -10.36 -23.72
CA ASP A 74 20.27 -10.79 -22.52
C ASP A 74 18.74 -10.90 -22.75
N ILE A 75 18.22 -10.69 -23.97
CA ILE A 75 16.79 -10.76 -24.27
C ILE A 75 16.16 -12.12 -23.92
N LYS A 76 16.90 -13.23 -24.11
CA LYS A 76 16.47 -14.57 -23.67
C LYS A 76 16.37 -14.63 -22.14
N ASN A 77 17.32 -14.03 -21.45
CA ASN A 77 17.41 -14.02 -19.99
C ASN A 77 16.23 -13.26 -19.38
N LEU A 78 15.86 -12.10 -19.96
CA LEU A 78 14.65 -11.35 -19.64
C LEU A 78 13.38 -12.21 -19.73
N GLY A 79 13.19 -12.95 -20.83
CA GLY A 79 12.05 -13.85 -21.00
C GLY A 79 12.01 -14.99 -19.95
N VAL A 80 13.17 -15.59 -19.65
CA VAL A 80 13.29 -16.65 -18.62
C VAL A 80 12.97 -16.09 -17.22
N ILE A 81 13.43 -14.89 -16.90
CA ILE A 81 13.13 -14.22 -15.63
C ILE A 81 11.64 -13.96 -15.49
N PHE A 82 11.00 -13.35 -16.50
CA PHE A 82 9.56 -13.06 -16.47
C PHE A 82 8.74 -14.35 -16.27
N PHE A 83 9.05 -15.41 -17.03
CA PHE A 83 8.40 -16.72 -16.89
C PHE A 83 8.63 -17.36 -15.51
N THR A 84 9.84 -17.23 -14.96
CA THR A 84 10.16 -17.70 -13.60
C THR A 84 9.34 -16.93 -12.55
N GLY A 85 9.15 -15.62 -12.73
CA GLY A 85 8.26 -14.79 -11.90
C GLY A 85 6.80 -15.25 -11.99
N THR A 86 6.28 -15.48 -13.20
CA THR A 86 4.94 -16.06 -13.39
C THR A 86 4.75 -17.36 -12.61
N LEU A 87 5.73 -18.26 -12.63
CA LEU A 87 5.68 -19.51 -11.87
C LEU A 87 5.75 -19.29 -10.36
N LEU A 88 6.61 -18.39 -9.88
CA LEU A 88 6.69 -17.99 -8.47
C LEU A 88 5.31 -17.55 -7.95
N PHE A 89 4.60 -16.70 -8.70
CA PHE A 89 3.27 -16.21 -8.36
C PHE A 89 2.20 -17.32 -8.37
N ILE A 90 2.16 -18.16 -9.41
CA ILE A 90 1.22 -19.28 -9.52
C ILE A 90 1.41 -20.28 -8.37
N ILE A 91 2.65 -20.63 -8.05
CA ILE A 91 2.96 -21.60 -6.97
C ILE A 91 2.66 -20.98 -5.61
N GLY A 92 2.93 -19.68 -5.41
CA GLY A 92 2.55 -18.94 -4.21
C GLY A 92 1.04 -18.95 -3.93
N VAL A 93 0.22 -18.76 -4.97
CA VAL A 93 -1.25 -18.90 -4.89
C VAL A 93 -1.64 -20.35 -4.60
N GLY A 94 -1.07 -21.32 -5.30
CA GLY A 94 -1.34 -22.75 -5.08
C GLY A 94 -1.05 -23.21 -3.65
N LEU A 95 0.07 -22.79 -3.08
CA LEU A 95 0.42 -23.04 -1.68
C LEU A 95 -0.54 -22.33 -0.71
N SER A 96 -1.03 -21.14 -1.05
CA SER A 96 -2.01 -20.42 -0.22
C SER A 96 -3.39 -21.10 -0.20
N ILE A 97 -3.83 -21.64 -1.33
CA ILE A 97 -5.02 -22.49 -1.42
C ILE A 97 -4.81 -23.77 -0.60
N LEU A 98 -3.64 -24.40 -0.69
CA LEU A 98 -3.31 -25.57 0.12
C LEU A 98 -3.33 -25.26 1.62
N ASN A 99 -2.79 -24.10 2.04
CA ASN A 99 -2.86 -23.63 3.43
C ASN A 99 -4.31 -23.41 3.91
N LYS A 100 -5.21 -22.92 3.04
CA LYS A 100 -6.65 -22.78 3.32
C LYS A 100 -7.36 -24.13 3.49
N ILE A 101 -6.89 -25.18 2.83
CA ILE A 101 -7.45 -26.53 2.93
C ILE A 101 -6.90 -27.23 4.18
N LEU A 102 -5.60 -27.14 4.41
CA LEU A 102 -4.89 -27.78 5.53
C LEU A 102 -5.19 -27.10 6.88
N THR A 103 -5.33 -25.78 6.88
CA THR A 103 -5.65 -24.99 8.07
C THR A 103 -7.02 -24.36 7.93
N LYS A 104 -7.84 -24.40 8.99
CA LYS A 104 -9.17 -23.78 9.02
C LYS A 104 -9.05 -22.25 9.16
N SER A 105 -8.43 -21.60 8.17
CA SER A 105 -8.31 -20.14 8.09
C SER A 105 -9.68 -19.48 8.16
N PRO A 106 -9.83 -18.30 8.79
CA PRO A 106 -11.06 -17.53 8.75
C PRO A 106 -11.56 -17.34 7.31
N LYS A 107 -12.87 -17.54 7.08
CA LYS A 107 -13.46 -17.31 5.75
C LYS A 107 -13.31 -15.85 5.29
N ARG A 108 -13.37 -14.91 6.25
CA ARG A 108 -13.14 -13.45 6.13
C ARG A 108 -11.68 -13.06 5.79
N TRP A 109 -10.77 -14.01 5.60
CA TRP A 109 -9.37 -13.74 5.26
C TRP A 109 -8.87 -14.71 4.18
N LEU A 110 -9.60 -14.75 3.07
CA LEU A 110 -9.25 -15.49 1.87
C LEU A 110 -8.40 -14.64 0.93
N GLY A 111 -8.83 -13.41 0.66
CA GLY A 111 -8.16 -12.46 -0.21
C GLY A 111 -6.76 -12.12 0.29
N GLY A 112 -6.64 -11.80 1.57
CA GLY A 112 -5.39 -11.57 2.28
C GLY A 112 -4.50 -12.82 2.28
N LEU A 113 -5.04 -14.00 2.58
CA LEU A 113 -4.28 -15.26 2.56
C LEU A 113 -3.69 -15.55 1.17
N LEU A 114 -4.46 -15.36 0.09
CA LEU A 114 -3.97 -15.54 -1.28
C LEU A 114 -2.94 -14.47 -1.66
N SER A 115 -3.17 -13.21 -1.28
CA SER A 115 -2.24 -12.09 -1.53
C SER A 115 -0.90 -12.27 -0.81
N VAL A 116 -0.90 -12.81 0.41
CA VAL A 116 0.30 -13.15 1.18
C VAL A 116 1.18 -14.17 0.44
N GLY A 117 0.61 -15.17 -0.22
CA GLY A 117 1.40 -16.08 -1.08
C GLY A 117 1.70 -15.51 -2.46
N LEU A 118 0.84 -14.66 -3.02
CA LEU A 118 1.00 -14.10 -4.36
C LEU A 118 2.12 -13.07 -4.45
N PHE A 119 2.30 -12.20 -3.45
CA PHE A 119 3.17 -11.02 -3.53
C PHE A 119 4.39 -11.10 -2.59
N PRO A 120 5.61 -11.42 -3.10
CA PRO A 120 6.85 -11.34 -2.32
C PRO A 120 7.34 -9.90 -2.16
N ASN A 121 8.26 -9.69 -1.22
CA ASN A 121 9.03 -8.45 -1.13
C ASN A 121 10.19 -8.47 -2.15
N ILE A 122 9.84 -8.37 -3.45
CA ILE A 122 10.78 -8.47 -4.59
C ILE A 122 11.68 -7.24 -4.74
N SER A 123 11.36 -6.07 -4.17
CA SER A 123 12.21 -4.87 -4.30
C SER A 123 13.32 -4.85 -3.25
N ASP A 124 12.97 -4.60 -1.99
CA ASP A 124 13.90 -3.95 -1.07
C ASP A 124 14.94 -4.94 -0.51
N LEU A 125 14.48 -6.14 -0.17
CA LEU A 125 15.29 -7.20 0.41
C LEU A 125 16.32 -7.80 -0.58
N PRO A 126 15.93 -8.31 -1.77
CA PRO A 126 16.89 -8.93 -2.68
C PRO A 126 17.89 -7.92 -3.27
N ILE A 127 17.48 -6.67 -3.55
CA ILE A 127 18.41 -5.63 -4.00
C ILE A 127 19.44 -5.30 -2.91
N ALA A 128 19.01 -5.07 -1.66
CA ALA A 128 19.92 -4.84 -0.54
C ALA A 128 20.86 -6.03 -0.30
N TYR A 129 20.35 -7.24 -0.49
CA TYR A 129 21.12 -8.48 -0.34
C TYR A 129 22.21 -8.60 -1.41
N LEU A 130 21.84 -8.47 -2.69
CA LEU A 130 22.76 -8.53 -3.84
C LEU A 130 23.85 -7.47 -3.76
N GLN A 131 23.47 -6.21 -3.50
CA GLN A 131 24.44 -5.11 -3.33
C GLN A 131 25.42 -5.40 -2.18
N THR A 132 24.99 -6.07 -1.12
CA THR A 132 25.88 -6.36 0.03
C THR A 132 26.75 -7.58 -0.20
N LEU A 133 26.27 -8.55 -0.97
CA LEU A 133 27.03 -9.73 -1.39
C LEU A 133 28.13 -9.34 -2.40
N SER A 134 27.83 -8.48 -3.38
CA SER A 134 28.78 -8.03 -4.40
C SER A 134 29.87 -7.10 -3.89
N ASN A 135 29.57 -6.26 -2.89
CA ASN A 135 30.55 -5.40 -2.20
C ASN A 135 31.67 -6.18 -1.48
N GLY A 136 31.57 -7.51 -1.34
CA GLY A 136 32.63 -8.35 -0.79
C GLY A 136 33.67 -8.81 -1.79
N GLY A 137 33.35 -8.87 -3.10
CA GLY A 137 34.25 -9.36 -4.15
C GLY A 137 34.64 -10.85 -4.09
N GLU A 138 34.37 -11.56 -2.99
CA GLU A 138 34.77 -12.96 -2.77
C GLU A 138 34.02 -14.00 -3.63
N ILE A 139 32.77 -13.70 -4.02
CA ILE A 139 31.87 -14.64 -4.72
C ILE A 139 31.31 -14.04 -6.02
N PHE A 140 30.84 -12.79 -5.93
CA PHE A 140 30.33 -12.02 -7.07
C PHE A 140 31.06 -10.68 -7.12
N SER A 141 31.36 -10.21 -8.34
CA SER A 141 31.90 -8.88 -8.58
C SER A 141 30.83 -7.81 -8.37
N GLN A 142 31.24 -6.56 -8.17
CA GLN A 142 30.31 -5.42 -8.13
C GLN A 142 29.45 -5.35 -9.40
N LYS A 143 30.05 -5.60 -10.57
CA LYS A 143 29.35 -5.67 -11.87
C LYS A 143 28.28 -6.77 -11.92
N ASP A 144 28.53 -7.91 -11.26
CA ASP A 144 27.55 -8.99 -11.14
C ASP A 144 26.42 -8.59 -10.18
N GLY A 145 26.76 -7.85 -9.11
CA GLY A 145 25.77 -7.22 -8.24
C GLY A 145 24.81 -6.32 -8.99
N ASP A 146 25.33 -5.37 -9.78
CA ASP A 146 24.54 -4.38 -10.52
C ASP A 146 23.70 -5.06 -11.63
N LYS A 147 24.25 -6.07 -12.32
CA LYS A 147 23.49 -6.93 -13.24
C LYS A 147 22.39 -7.72 -12.51
N GLY A 148 22.66 -8.17 -11.28
CA GLY A 148 21.69 -8.85 -10.43
C GLY A 148 20.53 -7.95 -10.04
N VAL A 149 20.83 -6.69 -9.66
CA VAL A 149 19.80 -5.67 -9.38
C VAL A 149 18.93 -5.42 -10.61
N ALA A 150 19.51 -5.36 -11.82
CA ALA A 150 18.72 -5.25 -13.05
C ALA A 150 17.77 -6.45 -13.27
N TYR A 151 18.19 -7.67 -12.93
CA TYR A 151 17.33 -8.85 -12.96
C TYR A 151 16.21 -8.81 -11.90
N VAL A 152 16.48 -8.30 -10.71
CA VAL A 152 15.45 -8.06 -9.69
C VAL A 152 14.45 -7.00 -10.14
N CYS A 153 14.89 -5.91 -10.77
CA CYS A 153 13.99 -4.89 -11.34
C CYS A 153 13.02 -5.49 -12.40
N ILE A 154 13.43 -6.52 -13.14
CA ILE A 154 12.55 -7.25 -14.06
C ILE A 154 11.52 -8.09 -13.28
N PHE A 155 11.92 -8.82 -12.24
CA PHE A 155 10.98 -9.53 -11.36
C PHE A 155 9.97 -8.57 -10.72
N LEU A 156 10.42 -7.40 -10.27
CA LEU A 156 9.57 -6.34 -9.72
C LEU A 156 8.56 -5.87 -10.76
N ALA A 157 8.97 -5.63 -11.99
CA ALA A 157 8.04 -5.23 -13.04
C ALA A 157 7.04 -6.34 -13.44
N ALA A 158 7.47 -7.60 -13.43
CA ALA A 158 6.54 -8.72 -13.57
C ALA A 158 5.49 -8.67 -12.44
N GLN A 159 5.91 -8.51 -11.18
CA GLN A 159 4.98 -8.33 -10.07
C GLN A 159 4.05 -7.14 -10.27
N VAL A 160 4.56 -5.95 -10.61
CA VAL A 160 3.74 -4.74 -10.84
C VAL A 160 2.70 -4.97 -11.94
N PHE A 161 3.06 -5.68 -13.02
CA PHE A 161 2.12 -6.07 -14.07
C PHE A 161 1.02 -7.01 -13.55
N TYR A 162 1.36 -8.09 -12.82
CA TYR A 162 0.37 -8.98 -12.21
C TYR A 162 -0.50 -8.25 -11.17
N GLN A 163 0.10 -7.40 -10.35
CA GLN A 163 -0.53 -6.72 -9.22
C GLN A 163 -1.52 -5.64 -9.68
N PHE A 164 -1.12 -4.76 -10.61
CA PHE A 164 -1.94 -3.63 -11.05
C PHE A 164 -2.58 -3.85 -12.41
N SER A 165 -1.84 -4.31 -13.43
CA SER A 165 -2.38 -4.45 -14.79
C SER A 165 -3.43 -5.56 -14.92
N LEU A 166 -3.28 -6.66 -14.16
CA LEU A 166 -4.32 -7.71 -14.03
C LEU A 166 -5.25 -7.50 -12.82
N GLY A 167 -5.12 -6.39 -12.09
CA GLY A 167 -6.01 -6.04 -10.98
C GLY A 167 -5.92 -6.95 -9.75
N LEU A 168 -4.87 -7.77 -9.61
CA LEU A 168 -4.75 -8.72 -8.49
C LEU A 168 -4.61 -8.05 -7.11
N TYR A 169 -4.36 -6.74 -7.04
CA TYR A 169 -4.50 -5.98 -5.79
C TYR A 169 -5.94 -6.04 -5.21
N ARG A 170 -6.97 -6.14 -6.06
CA ARG A 170 -8.38 -6.29 -5.66
C ARG A 170 -8.70 -7.63 -5.01
N LEU A 171 -7.73 -8.55 -4.94
CA LEU A 171 -7.91 -9.83 -4.25
C LEU A 171 -8.23 -9.62 -2.77
N ILE A 172 -7.71 -8.56 -2.16
CA ILE A 172 -7.97 -8.17 -0.76
C ILE A 172 -9.41 -7.65 -0.57
N GLU A 173 -9.99 -6.98 -1.57
CA GLU A 173 -11.37 -6.46 -1.57
C GLU A 173 -12.41 -7.54 -1.21
N TRP A 174 -12.14 -8.80 -1.61
CA TRP A 174 -13.04 -9.93 -1.36
C TRP A 174 -13.28 -10.20 0.14
N ASP A 175 -12.32 -9.87 0.99
CA ASP A 175 -12.41 -10.08 2.45
C ASP A 175 -13.33 -9.05 3.14
N PHE A 176 -13.57 -7.90 2.49
CA PHE A 176 -14.40 -6.81 3.00
C PHE A 176 -15.79 -6.78 2.32
N ARG A 177 -15.88 -7.21 1.05
CA ARG A 177 -17.16 -7.34 0.32
C ARG A 177 -18.16 -8.25 1.03
N GLU A 178 -17.70 -9.34 1.64
CA GLU A 178 -18.56 -10.23 2.43
C GLU A 178 -19.11 -9.60 3.72
N GLU A 179 -18.49 -8.51 4.20
CA GLU A 179 -18.85 -7.78 5.42
C GLU A 179 -19.88 -6.71 5.12
N LEU A 180 -19.64 -5.87 4.11
CA LEU A 180 -20.63 -4.93 3.54
C LEU A 180 -21.97 -5.61 3.25
N LEU A 181 -21.95 -6.72 2.52
CA LEU A 181 -23.16 -7.48 2.17
C LEU A 181 -23.89 -8.09 3.37
N LYS A 182 -23.31 -8.10 4.57
CA LYS A 182 -24.01 -8.49 5.81
C LYS A 182 -24.60 -7.27 6.50
N GLU A 183 -23.82 -6.20 6.63
CA GLU A 183 -24.27 -4.89 7.14
C GLU A 183 -25.53 -4.42 6.40
N GLU A 184 -25.50 -4.34 5.07
CA GLU A 184 -26.65 -3.91 4.25
C GLU A 184 -27.90 -4.76 4.52
N ARG A 185 -27.77 -6.09 4.56
CA ARG A 185 -28.90 -7.00 4.83
C ARG A 185 -29.37 -7.02 6.27
N GLU A 186 -28.63 -6.43 7.21
CA GLU A 186 -29.07 -6.21 8.58
C GLU A 186 -29.75 -4.83 8.69
N GLU A 187 -29.21 -3.80 8.01
CA GLU A 187 -29.86 -2.49 7.86
C GLU A 187 -31.23 -2.59 7.16
N GLU A 188 -31.32 -3.29 6.02
CA GLU A 188 -32.58 -3.54 5.31
C GLU A 188 -33.65 -4.19 6.21
N LYS A 189 -33.28 -5.25 6.95
CA LYS A 189 -34.20 -5.93 7.88
C LYS A 189 -34.64 -5.02 9.02
N ASN A 190 -33.74 -4.19 9.53
CA ASN A 190 -34.08 -3.23 10.57
C ASN A 190 -35.09 -2.18 10.03
N ILE A 191 -34.88 -1.67 8.81
CA ILE A 191 -35.79 -0.73 8.14
C ILE A 191 -37.15 -1.38 7.85
N GLU A 192 -37.19 -2.62 7.33
CA GLU A 192 -38.44 -3.38 7.15
C GLU A 192 -39.16 -3.60 8.49
N SER A 193 -38.44 -3.94 9.56
CA SER A 193 -39.03 -4.17 10.88
C SER A 193 -39.65 -2.89 11.47
N HIS A 194 -38.99 -1.73 11.32
CA HIS A 194 -39.54 -0.45 11.75
C HIS A 194 -40.75 -0.02 10.90
N THR A 195 -40.70 -0.22 9.59
CA THR A 195 -41.82 0.08 8.68
C THR A 195 -43.05 -0.78 9.01
N ASN A 196 -42.85 -2.07 9.29
CA ASN A 196 -43.93 -2.98 9.69
C ASN A 196 -44.47 -2.70 11.11
N THR A 197 -43.68 -2.08 11.99
CA THR A 197 -44.16 -1.65 13.32
C THR A 197 -45.08 -0.43 13.19
N ILE A 198 -44.67 0.59 12.42
CA ILE A 198 -45.46 1.81 12.18
C ILE A 198 -46.81 1.49 11.47
N ASN A 199 -46.82 0.52 10.56
CA ASN A 199 -48.04 0.07 9.89
C ASN A 199 -48.98 -0.76 10.79
N ASN A 200 -48.51 -1.32 11.91
CA ASN A 200 -49.36 -2.04 12.86
C ASN A 200 -49.97 -1.10 13.91
N ASP A 201 -49.20 -0.12 14.41
CA ASP A 201 -49.72 0.89 15.36
C ASP A 201 -50.85 1.73 14.75
N SER A 202 -50.77 2.03 13.44
CA SER A 202 -51.80 2.78 12.70
C SER A 202 -53.09 1.98 12.39
N VAL A 203 -53.13 0.67 12.65
CA VAL A 203 -54.33 -0.17 12.48
C VAL A 203 -55.17 -0.27 13.76
N GLN A 204 -54.63 0.16 14.91
CA GLN A 204 -55.29 -0.05 16.22
C GLN A 204 -56.11 1.15 16.73
N GLU A 205 -55.99 2.34 16.14
CA GLU A 205 -56.78 3.54 16.53
C GLU A 205 -58.11 3.73 15.77
N GLN A 206 -58.43 2.91 14.75
CA GLN A 206 -59.65 3.07 13.92
C GLN A 206 -60.87 2.23 14.37
N ARG A 207 -61.02 1.91 15.66
CA ARG A 207 -62.11 1.02 16.14
C ARG A 207 -63.15 1.59 17.10
N ASP A 208 -63.00 2.83 17.57
CA ASP A 208 -64.03 3.48 18.38
C ASP A 208 -64.47 4.82 17.76
N CYS A 209 -65.77 5.12 17.92
CA CYS A 209 -66.54 6.27 17.42
C CYS A 209 -67.24 6.11 16.05
N ASN A 210 -68.39 5.42 16.07
CA ASN A 210 -69.49 5.59 15.10
C ASN A 210 -70.79 5.74 15.90
N GLU A 211 -71.41 6.93 15.95
CA GLU A 211 -72.86 7.08 16.07
C GLU A 211 -73.34 8.48 15.63
N ASP A 212 -74.57 8.52 15.11
CA ASP A 212 -75.48 9.65 14.88
C ASP A 212 -75.28 10.69 13.72
N ALA A 213 -76.02 10.39 12.64
CA ALA A 213 -77.17 11.18 12.15
C ALA A 213 -77.04 12.21 10.98
N ILE A 214 -77.37 11.70 9.77
CA ILE A 214 -78.50 12.10 8.87
C ILE A 214 -78.49 13.43 8.06
N ASP A 215 -78.82 13.26 6.77
CA ASP A 215 -79.39 14.14 5.73
C ASP A 215 -78.59 15.23 4.94
N ASP A 216 -78.05 14.79 3.80
CA ASP A 216 -78.64 14.92 2.43
C ASP A 216 -78.24 16.04 1.43
N THR A 217 -77.97 15.58 0.18
CA THR A 217 -78.03 16.29 -1.14
C THR A 217 -77.05 17.49 -1.38
N SER A 218 -76.19 17.56 -2.43
CA SER A 218 -76.00 16.78 -3.66
C SER A 218 -74.57 16.91 -4.30
N ILE A 219 -74.18 15.86 -5.06
CA ILE A 219 -73.22 15.73 -6.19
C ILE A 219 -72.61 17.05 -6.78
N THR A 220 -71.32 17.20 -7.15
CA THR A 220 -70.36 16.25 -7.78
C THR A 220 -68.85 16.48 -7.51
N SER A 221 -68.11 15.37 -7.50
CA SER A 221 -66.74 15.14 -8.04
C SER A 221 -65.46 15.79 -7.41
N SER A 222 -64.49 14.88 -7.22
CA SER A 222 -63.01 15.05 -7.26
C SER A 222 -62.27 15.73 -6.09
N PHE A 223 -61.87 14.87 -5.14
CA PHE A 223 -60.54 14.79 -4.52
C PHE A 223 -59.82 16.07 -4.05
N SER A 224 -59.92 16.27 -2.74
CA SER A 224 -59.04 17.13 -1.93
C SER A 224 -57.56 16.73 -2.01
N SER A 225 -56.68 17.72 -1.95
CA SER A 225 -55.54 17.74 -1.00
C SER A 225 -54.92 19.14 -0.92
N ASN A 226 -55.58 20.02 -0.15
CA ASN A 226 -54.98 21.20 0.50
C ASN A 226 -54.82 20.84 2.00
N SER A 227 -53.86 21.36 2.76
CA SER A 227 -52.64 22.13 2.46
C SER A 227 -51.86 22.38 3.77
N ILE A 228 -50.57 22.77 3.67
CA ILE A 228 -49.88 23.75 4.57
C ILE A 228 -49.77 23.36 6.07
N HIS A 229 -48.64 23.35 6.78
CA HIS A 229 -47.24 23.78 6.61
C HIS A 229 -46.43 23.08 7.75
N LYS A 230 -45.10 23.10 7.96
CA LYS A 230 -43.88 23.78 7.43
C LYS A 230 -42.66 22.91 7.89
N ASN A 231 -41.38 23.09 7.53
CA ASN A 231 -40.63 24.05 6.73
C ASN A 231 -39.34 23.34 6.23
N ASN A 232 -38.98 23.46 4.94
CA ASN A 232 -37.60 23.50 4.42
C ASN A 232 -37.62 23.22 2.91
N LYS A 233 -37.09 24.15 2.10
CA LYS A 233 -36.68 23.83 0.74
C LYS A 233 -35.54 24.72 0.25
N GLU A 234 -34.71 24.06 -0.54
CA GLU A 234 -33.57 24.53 -1.31
C GLU A 234 -33.86 25.76 -2.17
N ILE A 235 -32.79 26.45 -2.59
CA ILE A 235 -32.76 27.09 -3.92
C ILE A 235 -31.46 26.69 -4.63
N SER A 236 -31.60 25.85 -5.65
CA SER A 236 -30.57 25.58 -6.65
C SER A 236 -30.60 26.66 -7.73
N GLN A 237 -29.45 27.21 -8.14
CA GLN A 237 -29.35 27.93 -9.42
C GLN A 237 -28.06 27.66 -10.20
N THR A 238 -28.25 27.35 -11.48
CA THR A 238 -27.24 26.95 -12.46
C THR A 238 -26.57 28.18 -13.11
N ARG A 239 -25.23 28.28 -13.15
CA ARG A 239 -24.57 29.07 -14.23
C ARG A 239 -23.12 28.72 -14.59
N ARG A 240 -22.97 28.43 -15.89
CA ARG A 240 -21.85 28.59 -16.86
C ARG A 240 -20.45 29.00 -16.37
N GLN A 241 -19.46 28.34 -16.99
CA GLN A 241 -18.05 28.74 -17.08
C GLN A 241 -17.86 30.20 -17.54
N SER A 242 -16.93 30.90 -16.89
CA SER A 242 -16.20 32.08 -17.39
C SER A 242 -14.86 32.19 -16.65
N THR A 243 -13.76 32.39 -17.37
CA THR A 243 -12.40 32.51 -16.82
C THR A 243 -12.09 33.90 -16.28
N SER A 244 -11.47 34.01 -15.09
CA SER A 244 -10.76 35.22 -14.61
C SER A 244 -9.72 34.89 -13.52
N ARG A 245 -8.91 35.89 -13.12
CA ARG A 245 -7.56 35.74 -12.53
C ARG A 245 -7.51 35.76 -10.99
N LEU A 246 -6.41 35.22 -10.45
CA LEU A 246 -6.05 35.14 -9.01
C LEU A 246 -5.86 36.52 -8.33
N HIS A 247 -6.14 36.58 -7.03
CA HIS A 247 -5.77 37.66 -6.09
C HIS A 247 -5.13 37.04 -4.83
N PRO A 248 -4.22 37.71 -4.07
CA PRO A 248 -3.31 37.02 -3.15
C PRO A 248 -3.81 36.68 -1.73
N ASP A 249 -5.07 36.94 -1.39
CA ASP A 249 -5.50 37.03 0.02
C ASP A 249 -5.98 35.70 0.66
N ASP A 250 -6.22 34.64 -0.13
CA ASP A 250 -6.77 33.34 0.33
C ASP A 250 -5.88 32.56 1.31
N VAL A 251 -4.60 32.92 1.46
CA VAL A 251 -3.64 32.18 2.30
C VAL A 251 -3.86 32.43 3.80
N ASN A 252 -4.45 33.57 4.17
CA ASN A 252 -4.58 33.98 5.56
C ASN A 252 -5.77 33.33 6.27
N ASP A 253 -6.83 32.98 5.54
CA ASP A 253 -8.07 32.45 6.11
C ASP A 253 -7.95 30.98 6.52
N GLN A 254 -7.25 30.14 5.73
CA GLN A 254 -6.94 28.76 6.13
C GLN A 254 -6.13 28.67 7.43
N HIS A 255 -5.23 29.64 7.67
CA HIS A 255 -4.46 29.71 8.90
C HIS A 255 -5.34 30.06 10.12
N ASN A 256 -6.26 31.02 9.95
CA ASN A 256 -7.18 31.43 11.02
C ASN A 256 -8.25 30.36 11.33
N GLU A 257 -8.71 29.62 10.32
CA GLU A 257 -9.64 28.51 10.49
C GLU A 257 -9.00 27.34 11.25
N PHE A 258 -7.74 27.00 10.92
CA PHE A 258 -6.95 26.00 11.64
C PHE A 258 -6.72 26.38 13.12
N LEU A 259 -6.41 27.65 13.41
CA LEU A 259 -6.23 28.13 14.79
C LEU A 259 -7.52 28.02 15.63
N ARG A 260 -8.69 28.34 15.04
CA ARG A 260 -9.99 28.16 15.71
C ARG A 260 -10.31 26.71 16.03
N HIS A 261 -9.97 25.78 15.14
CA HIS A 261 -10.18 24.35 15.37
C HIS A 261 -9.38 23.84 16.59
N TYR A 262 -8.17 24.37 16.79
CA TYR A 262 -7.31 24.06 17.94
C TYR A 262 -7.82 24.67 19.26
N GLU A 263 -8.32 25.90 19.24
CA GLU A 263 -8.86 26.56 20.44
C GLU A 263 -10.09 25.81 20.99
N LEU A 264 -10.94 25.28 20.12
CA LEU A 264 -12.08 24.43 20.49
C LEU A 264 -11.65 23.07 21.10
N GLN A 265 -10.60 22.43 20.57
CA GLN A 265 -10.06 21.19 21.14
C GLN A 265 -9.39 21.43 22.50
N ALA A 266 -8.68 22.55 22.69
CA ALA A 266 -8.06 22.89 23.97
C ALA A 266 -9.10 23.00 25.09
N LEU A 267 -10.27 23.62 24.80
CA LEU A 267 -11.38 23.76 25.74
C LEU A 267 -12.04 22.43 26.14
N GLN A 268 -11.97 21.39 25.30
CA GLN A 268 -12.52 20.06 25.61
C GLN A 268 -11.61 19.20 26.51
N SER A 269 -10.34 19.58 26.66
CA SER A 269 -9.32 18.72 27.29
C SER A 269 -9.17 18.82 28.82
N ASN A 270 -9.96 19.67 29.49
CA ASN A 270 -9.68 20.10 30.87
C ASN A 270 -10.80 19.71 31.88
N PRO A 271 -10.62 18.63 32.69
CA PRO A 271 -11.65 18.17 33.63
C PRO A 271 -11.63 18.92 34.97
N ARG A 272 -12.68 19.73 35.21
CA ARG A 272 -13.15 20.30 36.49
C ARG A 272 -12.22 21.27 37.27
N SER A 273 -12.78 22.45 37.55
CA SER A 273 -12.95 22.87 38.95
C SER A 273 -14.31 23.52 39.16
N THR A 274 -15.01 23.08 40.21
CA THR A 274 -16.28 23.63 40.71
C THR A 274 -16.03 24.53 41.90
N ILE A 275 -16.63 25.73 41.94
CA ILE A 275 -16.99 26.54 43.13
C ILE A 275 -17.97 27.61 42.59
N SER A 276 -19.27 27.50 42.89
CA SER A 276 -19.95 28.00 44.09
C SER A 276 -20.10 29.53 44.10
N SER A 277 -21.36 29.97 44.09
CA SER A 277 -21.80 31.35 44.30
C SER A 277 -21.54 31.82 45.73
N GLY A 278 -21.17 33.09 45.90
CA GLY A 278 -20.87 33.69 47.21
C GLY A 278 -20.73 35.22 47.11
N SER A 279 -21.54 35.92 47.90
CA SER A 279 -21.78 37.37 47.98
C SER A 279 -20.58 38.31 48.21
N GLU A 280 -20.81 39.58 47.87
CA GLU A 280 -19.95 40.76 48.07
C GLU A 280 -19.53 41.04 49.54
N THR A 281 -18.35 41.63 49.76
CA THR A 281 -18.11 42.83 50.63
C THR A 281 -16.62 43.26 50.67
N SER A 282 -16.37 44.56 50.91
CA SER A 282 -15.07 45.28 50.89
C SER A 282 -14.50 45.52 52.32
N PRO A 283 -13.43 46.34 52.59
CA PRO A 283 -12.07 46.51 52.00
C PRO A 283 -10.93 46.55 53.08
N SER A 284 -9.73 47.09 52.73
CA SER A 284 -8.53 47.48 53.57
C SER A 284 -7.51 46.37 53.90
N HIS A 285 -6.18 46.59 54.09
CA HIS A 285 -5.29 47.76 54.27
C HIS A 285 -4.06 47.70 53.33
N VAL A 286 -3.62 48.77 52.65
CA VAL A 286 -2.61 49.79 53.06
C VAL A 286 -1.21 49.27 53.46
N SER A 287 -0.23 49.44 52.55
CA SER A 287 1.05 50.10 52.89
C SER A 287 1.64 50.76 51.63
N SER A 288 2.12 52.00 51.72
CA SER A 288 2.72 52.74 50.60
C SER A 288 4.10 53.27 50.99
N ARG A 289 4.98 53.44 49.99
CA ARG A 289 5.98 54.52 49.98
C ARG A 289 6.67 54.69 48.61
N ARG A 290 6.55 55.91 48.06
CA ARG A 290 7.45 56.69 47.18
C ARG A 290 8.19 55.96 46.02
N GLY A 291 8.20 56.49 44.79
CA GLY A 291 7.57 57.71 44.28
C GLY A 291 8.10 58.17 42.91
N SER A 292 7.57 59.31 42.43
CA SER A 292 7.97 60.12 41.25
C SER A 292 7.89 59.48 39.85
N ASN A 293 6.87 59.91 39.09
CA ASN A 293 6.80 59.81 37.63
C ASN A 293 7.96 60.56 36.94
N GLN A 294 8.49 60.00 35.85
CA GLN A 294 8.72 60.76 34.61
C GLN A 294 8.74 59.82 33.38
N GLY A 295 8.35 60.40 32.24
CA GLY A 295 7.81 59.70 31.09
C GLY A 295 8.71 58.71 30.34
N SER A 296 8.03 57.72 29.76
CA SER A 296 8.34 57.08 28.47
C SER A 296 9.75 56.53 28.24
N ILE A 297 9.86 55.20 28.32
CA ILE A 297 10.02 54.33 27.14
C ILE A 297 9.41 52.97 27.50
N SER A 298 8.36 52.57 26.79
CA SER A 298 7.80 51.21 26.91
C SER A 298 8.71 50.25 26.14
N THR A 299 9.78 49.79 26.78
CA THR A 299 10.49 48.59 26.32
C THR A 299 9.58 47.39 26.52
N ASN A 300 8.74 47.13 25.52
CA ASN A 300 8.07 45.85 25.38
C ASN A 300 9.14 44.77 25.32
N TYR A 301 9.37 44.12 26.46
CA TYR A 301 9.87 42.76 26.46
C TYR A 301 8.82 41.91 25.75
N TYR A 302 8.95 41.78 24.43
CA TYR A 302 8.54 40.56 23.75
C TYR A 302 9.34 39.46 24.42
N SER A 303 8.76 38.85 25.45
CA SER A 303 9.19 37.56 25.93
C SER A 303 9.06 36.63 24.73
N LEU A 304 10.18 36.31 24.09
CA LEU A 304 10.26 35.26 23.10
C LEU A 304 9.93 33.96 23.83
N HIS A 305 8.63 33.68 23.95
CA HIS A 305 8.15 32.41 24.40
C HIS A 305 8.64 31.40 23.37
N LEU A 306 9.67 30.65 23.75
CA LEU A 306 10.31 29.67 22.91
C LEU A 306 9.28 28.57 22.65
N GLN A 307 8.47 28.76 21.62
CA GLN A 307 7.42 27.82 21.24
C GLN A 307 8.14 26.49 20.97
N PRO A 308 7.91 25.45 21.80
CA PRO A 308 8.61 24.19 21.62
C PRO A 308 8.27 23.70 20.22
N SER A 309 9.29 23.34 19.44
CA SER A 309 9.06 22.95 18.05
C SER A 309 8.01 21.84 18.00
N ILE A 310 7.07 21.90 17.07
CA ILE A 310 5.96 20.93 16.96
C ILE A 310 6.53 19.49 16.92
N ILE A 311 7.68 19.33 16.26
CA ILE A 311 8.53 18.14 16.20
C ILE A 311 8.95 17.62 17.61
N SER A 312 9.28 18.50 18.55
CA SER A 312 9.62 18.13 19.93
C SER A 312 8.40 17.69 20.76
N GLY A 313 7.20 18.17 20.42
CA GLY A 313 5.92 17.72 21.00
C GLY A 313 5.55 16.32 20.51
N LEU A 314 5.59 16.09 19.19
CA LEU A 314 5.33 14.78 18.56
C LEU A 314 6.21 13.66 19.13
N ARG A 315 7.49 13.95 19.40
CA ARG A 315 8.45 13.03 20.04
C ARG A 315 8.13 12.63 21.49
N ARG A 316 7.19 13.33 22.16
CA ARG A 316 6.70 13.00 23.50
C ARG A 316 5.36 12.26 23.49
N HIS A 317 4.71 12.16 22.33
CA HIS A 317 3.43 11.45 22.19
C HIS A 317 3.64 9.92 22.22
N LYS A 318 2.56 9.15 22.42
CA LYS A 318 2.58 7.68 22.25
C LYS A 318 3.08 7.35 20.84
N SER A 319 3.83 6.26 20.68
CA SER A 319 4.20 5.78 19.35
C SER A 319 2.96 5.34 18.58
N GLU A 320 2.89 5.71 17.31
CA GLU A 320 1.81 5.30 16.40
C GLU A 320 1.66 3.77 16.31
N ASP A 321 0.45 3.33 15.97
CA ASP A 321 0.08 1.93 15.79
C ASP A 321 -0.74 1.67 14.53
N ILE A 322 -1.32 0.47 14.43
CA ILE A 322 -2.01 -0.01 13.23
C ILE A 322 -3.29 0.79 12.95
N SER A 323 -3.95 1.35 13.97
CA SER A 323 -5.13 2.19 13.78
C SER A 323 -4.79 3.55 13.17
N ASP A 324 -3.63 4.12 13.52
CA ASP A 324 -3.14 5.34 12.86
C ASP A 324 -2.82 5.09 11.37
N VAL A 325 -2.35 3.88 11.02
CA VAL A 325 -2.17 3.48 9.61
C VAL A 325 -3.51 3.34 8.88
N ILE A 326 -4.54 2.80 9.52
CA ILE A 326 -5.87 2.69 8.93
C ILE A 326 -6.48 4.09 8.72
N ASN A 327 -6.41 4.96 9.71
CA ASN A 327 -6.94 6.33 9.62
C ASN A 327 -6.30 7.17 8.50
N GLU A 328 -5.01 6.95 8.21
CA GLU A 328 -4.29 7.67 7.15
C GLU A 328 -4.55 7.08 5.75
N TYR A 329 -4.64 5.75 5.62
CA TYR A 329 -4.67 5.06 4.33
C TYR A 329 -6.05 4.54 3.90
N SER A 330 -7.05 4.54 4.78
CA SER A 330 -8.38 4.01 4.46
C SER A 330 -9.15 4.95 3.52
N GLU A 331 -9.62 4.38 2.41
CA GLU A 331 -10.58 5.00 1.50
C GLU A 331 -11.91 4.21 1.57
N TYR A 332 -12.19 3.60 2.72
CA TYR A 332 -13.31 2.68 2.93
C TYR A 332 -14.66 3.29 2.53
N GLU A 333 -14.92 4.55 2.90
CA GLU A 333 -16.17 5.23 2.56
C GLU A 333 -16.32 5.47 1.05
N GLU A 334 -15.26 5.90 0.35
CA GLU A 334 -15.32 6.05 -1.11
C GLU A 334 -15.56 4.71 -1.81
N TRP A 335 -14.87 3.67 -1.35
CA TRP A 335 -15.01 2.31 -1.89
C TRP A 335 -16.40 1.71 -1.59
N LYS A 336 -16.89 1.80 -0.35
CA LYS A 336 -18.23 1.39 0.08
C LYS A 336 -19.29 2.04 -0.81
N ASN A 337 -19.27 3.37 -0.93
CA ASN A 337 -20.20 4.11 -1.78
C ASN A 337 -20.14 3.71 -3.27
N GLN A 338 -18.98 3.35 -3.80
CA GLN A 338 -18.85 2.83 -5.17
C GLN A 338 -19.39 1.42 -5.33
N GLU A 339 -19.20 0.55 -4.33
CA GLU A 339 -19.59 -0.86 -4.42
C GLU A 339 -21.10 -1.06 -4.19
N ILE A 340 -21.70 -0.35 -3.24
CA ILE A 340 -23.17 -0.32 -3.04
C ILE A 340 -23.87 0.08 -4.35
N ARG A 341 -23.36 1.11 -5.05
CA ARG A 341 -23.89 1.52 -6.37
C ARG A 341 -23.78 0.42 -7.43
N ARG A 342 -22.71 -0.39 -7.41
CA ARG A 342 -22.55 -1.53 -8.33
C ARG A 342 -23.56 -2.62 -8.02
N ILE A 343 -23.75 -2.97 -6.75
CA ILE A 343 -24.72 -3.97 -6.29
C ILE A 343 -26.14 -3.57 -6.74
N ALA A 344 -26.58 -2.36 -6.39
CA ALA A 344 -27.89 -1.83 -6.79
C ALA A 344 -28.10 -1.81 -8.32
N SER A 345 -27.05 -1.51 -9.10
CA SER A 345 -27.11 -1.53 -10.57
C SER A 345 -27.23 -2.94 -11.18
N ASN A 346 -26.71 -3.97 -10.50
CA ASN A 346 -26.85 -5.36 -10.94
C ASN A 346 -28.24 -5.92 -10.60
N GLU A 347 -28.83 -5.53 -9.47
CA GLU A 347 -30.16 -6.00 -9.04
C GLU A 347 -31.31 -5.35 -9.81
N THR A 348 -31.20 -4.06 -10.13
CA THR A 348 -32.14 -3.41 -11.05
C THR A 348 -32.11 -4.00 -12.46
N GLY A 349 -30.96 -4.53 -12.90
CA GLY A 349 -30.84 -5.29 -14.16
C GLY A 349 -31.45 -6.70 -14.14
N ALA A 350 -31.70 -7.28 -12.96
CA ALA A 350 -32.30 -8.60 -12.80
C ALA A 350 -33.84 -8.56 -12.70
N SER A 351 -34.40 -7.43 -12.28
CA SER A 351 -35.84 -7.29 -11.94
C SER A 351 -36.76 -6.93 -13.12
N THR A 352 -36.22 -6.64 -14.31
CA THR A 352 -37.03 -6.35 -15.52
C THR A 352 -37.00 -7.50 -16.52
N ASN A 353 -37.84 -8.52 -16.33
CA ASN A 353 -38.24 -9.44 -17.40
C ASN A 353 -39.53 -10.23 -17.06
N LEU A 354 -40.69 -9.70 -17.47
CA LEU A 354 -41.87 -10.52 -17.78
C LEU A 354 -42.47 -10.14 -19.14
N THR A 355 -41.63 -10.09 -20.18
CA THR A 355 -42.12 -10.05 -21.57
C THR A 355 -41.13 -10.67 -22.55
N VAL A 356 -41.52 -11.81 -23.15
CA VAL A 356 -41.15 -12.37 -24.47
C VAL A 356 -39.66 -12.38 -24.91
N PRO A 357 -39.08 -13.54 -25.29
CA PRO A 357 -37.69 -13.62 -25.74
C PRO A 357 -37.50 -13.13 -27.20
N THR A 358 -36.59 -12.18 -27.42
CA THR A 358 -36.11 -11.80 -28.77
C THR A 358 -34.59 -11.60 -28.81
N ASN A 359 -33.87 -12.55 -29.40
CA ASN A 359 -32.49 -12.43 -29.93
C ASN A 359 -31.42 -11.69 -29.09
N ASN A 360 -31.15 -12.16 -27.86
CA ASN A 360 -30.09 -11.62 -26.98
C ASN A 360 -28.63 -11.92 -27.42
N GLY A 361 -28.37 -12.29 -28.68
CA GLY A 361 -27.01 -12.63 -29.15
C GLY A 361 -26.07 -11.41 -29.25
N HIS A 362 -26.56 -10.29 -29.78
CA HIS A 362 -25.71 -9.14 -30.08
C HIS A 362 -25.43 -8.24 -28.86
N ASP A 363 -26.34 -8.14 -27.90
CA ASP A 363 -26.15 -7.30 -26.72
C ASP A 363 -25.22 -7.93 -25.68
N GLU A 364 -25.21 -9.26 -25.58
CA GLU A 364 -24.24 -9.96 -24.73
C GLU A 364 -22.80 -9.82 -25.28
N GLU A 365 -22.65 -9.87 -26.61
CA GLU A 365 -21.37 -9.68 -27.29
C GLU A 365 -20.89 -8.21 -27.20
N ARG A 366 -21.77 -7.23 -27.37
CA ARG A 366 -21.48 -5.81 -27.11
C ARG A 366 -21.10 -5.56 -25.64
N SER A 367 -21.77 -6.19 -24.68
CA SER A 367 -21.45 -6.09 -23.25
C SER A 367 -20.08 -6.69 -22.93
N LYS A 368 -19.77 -7.87 -23.49
CA LYS A 368 -18.44 -8.50 -23.37
C LYS A 368 -17.35 -7.63 -24.02
N LEU A 369 -17.59 -7.09 -25.20
CA LEU A 369 -16.64 -6.20 -25.89
C LEU A 369 -16.44 -4.88 -25.14
N ALA A 370 -17.50 -4.29 -24.57
CA ALA A 370 -17.41 -3.09 -23.75
C ALA A 370 -16.66 -3.34 -22.43
N LYS A 371 -16.89 -4.47 -21.77
CA LYS A 371 -16.12 -4.91 -20.59
C LYS A 371 -14.65 -5.17 -20.93
N LEU A 372 -14.37 -5.84 -22.05
CA LEU A 372 -13.00 -6.07 -22.54
C LEU A 372 -12.29 -4.76 -22.90
N LYS A 373 -13.01 -3.80 -23.50
CA LYS A 373 -12.50 -2.46 -23.83
C LYS A 373 -12.24 -1.61 -22.58
N MET A 374 -13.13 -1.64 -21.60
CA MET A 374 -12.93 -1.00 -20.29
C MET A 374 -11.71 -1.60 -19.57
N LEU A 375 -11.64 -2.94 -19.51
CA LEU A 375 -10.51 -3.65 -18.92
C LEU A 375 -9.19 -3.27 -19.61
N SER A 376 -9.13 -3.28 -20.94
CA SER A 376 -7.91 -2.94 -21.68
C SER A 376 -7.53 -1.45 -21.61
N ILE A 377 -8.49 -0.52 -21.46
CA ILE A 377 -8.21 0.89 -21.14
C ILE A 377 -7.63 1.03 -19.72
N GLU A 378 -8.18 0.30 -18.75
CA GLU A 378 -7.66 0.26 -17.37
C GLU A 378 -6.25 -0.36 -17.33
N THR A 379 -6.02 -1.48 -18.04
CA THR A 379 -4.69 -2.08 -18.22
C THR A 379 -3.70 -1.10 -18.87
N LEU A 380 -4.10 -0.37 -19.91
CA LEU A 380 -3.26 0.62 -20.59
C LEU A 380 -2.91 1.81 -19.70
N LYS A 381 -3.84 2.27 -18.87
CA LYS A 381 -3.56 3.29 -17.83
C LYS A 381 -2.55 2.78 -16.80
N ASN A 382 -2.63 1.50 -16.43
CA ASN A 382 -1.70 0.88 -15.47
C ASN A 382 -0.30 0.62 -16.08
N PHE A 383 -0.18 0.51 -17.41
CA PHE A 383 1.12 0.54 -18.10
C PHE A 383 1.80 1.92 -18.04
N ALA A 384 1.03 3.00 -17.91
CA ALA A 384 1.57 4.36 -17.73
C ALA A 384 1.99 4.67 -16.28
N ALA A 385 1.87 3.71 -15.34
CA ALA A 385 2.40 3.87 -13.99
C ALA A 385 3.93 4.08 -14.01
N PRO A 386 4.52 4.96 -13.17
CA PRO A 386 5.92 5.39 -13.30
C PRO A 386 6.95 4.25 -13.37
N ASN A 387 6.78 3.21 -12.55
CA ASN A 387 7.67 2.05 -12.52
C ASN A 387 7.56 1.18 -13.78
N SER A 388 6.32 0.93 -14.25
CA SER A 388 6.03 0.18 -15.47
C SER A 388 6.58 0.90 -16.71
N ALA A 389 6.31 2.22 -16.80
CA ALA A 389 6.78 3.06 -17.89
C ALA A 389 8.32 3.15 -17.91
N SER A 390 8.96 3.38 -16.77
CA SER A 390 10.43 3.41 -16.67
C SER A 390 11.06 2.09 -17.10
N LEU A 391 10.51 0.94 -16.69
CA LEU A 391 11.01 -0.36 -17.14
C LEU A 391 10.84 -0.53 -18.66
N ILE A 392 9.67 -0.24 -19.22
CA ILE A 392 9.43 -0.41 -20.67
C ILE A 392 10.37 0.48 -21.49
N ILE A 393 10.54 1.73 -21.08
CA ILE A 393 11.46 2.68 -21.72
C ILE A 393 12.91 2.21 -21.59
N SER A 394 13.34 1.81 -20.39
CA SER A 394 14.72 1.37 -20.15
C SER A 394 15.06 0.04 -20.85
N ILE A 395 14.11 -0.91 -20.95
CA ILE A 395 14.29 -2.12 -21.78
C ILE A 395 14.36 -1.75 -23.26
N ALA A 396 13.48 -0.87 -23.75
CA ALA A 396 13.53 -0.43 -25.16
C ALA A 396 14.87 0.23 -25.52
N ILE A 397 15.41 1.07 -24.62
CA ILE A 397 16.75 1.66 -24.76
C ILE A 397 17.83 0.56 -24.69
N ALA A 398 17.82 -0.29 -23.67
CA ALA A 398 18.85 -1.31 -23.46
C ALA A 398 18.93 -2.35 -24.58
N MET A 399 17.79 -2.66 -25.23
CA MET A 399 17.73 -3.62 -26.33
C MET A 399 18.11 -3.02 -27.69
N ALA A 400 18.05 -1.69 -27.84
CA ALA A 400 18.42 -0.97 -29.07
C ALA A 400 19.83 -0.36 -28.96
N PRO A 401 20.89 -0.98 -29.55
CA PRO A 401 22.26 -0.51 -29.44
C PRO A 401 22.50 0.98 -29.73
N PRO A 402 21.96 1.59 -30.82
CA PRO A 402 22.18 3.01 -31.09
C PRO A 402 21.50 3.94 -30.07
N LEU A 403 20.42 3.48 -29.42
CA LEU A 403 19.72 4.27 -28.42
C LEU A 403 20.43 4.16 -27.06
N LYS A 404 20.91 2.96 -26.69
CA LYS A 404 21.76 2.75 -25.50
C LYS A 404 23.07 3.55 -25.56
N ALA A 405 23.68 3.67 -26.73
CA ALA A 405 24.93 4.40 -26.97
C ALA A 405 24.88 5.88 -26.57
N LEU A 406 23.69 6.50 -26.53
CA LEU A 406 23.54 7.87 -26.04
C LEU A 406 23.71 8.00 -24.53
N PHE A 407 23.43 6.95 -23.76
CA PHE A 407 23.40 6.99 -22.29
C PHE A 407 24.63 6.35 -21.64
N VAL A 408 25.18 5.29 -22.26
CA VAL A 408 26.23 4.43 -21.67
C VAL A 408 27.25 4.07 -22.74
N PRO A 409 28.57 4.07 -22.44
CA PRO A 409 29.60 3.69 -23.41
C PRO A 409 29.32 2.32 -24.05
N SER A 410 29.37 2.27 -25.37
CA SER A 410 28.96 1.09 -26.14
C SER A 410 29.85 0.88 -27.37
N ASN A 411 29.72 -0.27 -28.03
CA ASN A 411 30.46 -0.57 -29.26
C ASN A 411 29.86 0.10 -30.51
N PHE A 412 28.84 0.94 -30.36
CA PHE A 412 28.19 1.66 -31.47
C PHE A 412 28.73 3.09 -31.52
N ASP A 413 29.24 3.48 -32.68
CA ASP A 413 29.97 4.74 -32.89
C ASP A 413 29.00 5.95 -32.93
N ILE A 414 29.12 6.81 -31.92
CA ILE A 414 28.43 8.11 -31.78
C ILE A 414 29.47 9.08 -31.24
N PRO A 415 29.54 10.33 -31.74
CA PRO A 415 30.44 11.32 -31.17
C PRO A 415 30.13 11.57 -29.68
N ASP A 416 31.15 11.37 -28.84
CA ASP A 416 31.09 11.72 -27.42
C ASP A 416 30.85 13.23 -27.22
N ALA A 417 30.29 13.57 -26.07
CA ALA A 417 30.18 14.94 -25.59
C ALA A 417 31.57 15.54 -25.25
N PRO A 418 31.68 16.88 -25.04
CA PRO A 418 32.97 17.56 -24.81
C PRO A 418 33.76 17.08 -23.57
N ASP A 419 33.14 16.31 -22.69
CA ASP A 419 33.71 15.66 -21.50
C ASP A 419 34.20 14.21 -21.76
N SER A 420 34.17 13.75 -23.02
CA SER A 420 34.48 12.37 -23.43
C SER A 420 33.51 11.32 -22.87
N GLN A 421 32.24 11.68 -22.69
CA GLN A 421 31.17 10.78 -22.27
C GLN A 421 30.02 10.69 -23.31
N PRO A 422 29.15 9.66 -23.22
CA PRO A 422 27.92 9.60 -24.00
C PRO A 422 27.06 10.87 -23.85
N PRO A 423 26.41 11.39 -24.92
CA PRO A 423 25.68 12.67 -24.89
C PRO A 423 24.58 12.83 -23.80
N LEU A 424 24.05 11.73 -23.27
CA LEU A 424 23.03 11.69 -22.21
C LEU A 424 23.54 11.01 -20.91
N SER A 425 24.86 10.92 -20.70
CA SER A 425 25.44 10.34 -19.47
C SER A 425 24.91 11.01 -18.20
N PHE A 426 24.71 12.33 -18.22
CA PHE A 426 24.13 13.09 -17.11
C PHE A 426 22.75 12.56 -16.65
N VAL A 427 21.97 11.93 -17.55
CA VAL A 427 20.69 11.30 -17.19
C VAL A 427 20.93 10.05 -16.36
N MET A 428 21.99 9.29 -16.67
CA MET A 428 22.42 8.12 -15.88
C MET A 428 23.00 8.54 -14.52
N ASP A 429 23.75 9.65 -14.47
CA ASP A 429 24.25 10.20 -13.21
C ASP A 429 23.10 10.62 -12.28
N ILE A 430 22.11 11.36 -12.80
CA ILE A 430 20.90 11.74 -12.04
C ILE A 430 20.14 10.48 -11.60
N ALA A 431 19.90 9.53 -12.51
CA ALA A 431 19.14 8.31 -12.22
C ALA A 431 19.84 7.39 -11.20
N SER A 432 21.17 7.27 -11.26
CA SER A 432 21.96 6.50 -10.30
C SER A 432 22.01 7.17 -8.93
N TYR A 433 22.25 8.48 -8.88
CA TYR A 433 22.34 9.25 -7.63
C TYR A 433 21.01 9.28 -6.87
N ILE A 434 19.90 9.56 -7.57
CA ILE A 434 18.56 9.48 -6.97
C ILE A 434 18.23 8.04 -6.61
N GLY A 435 18.39 7.10 -7.56
CA GLY A 435 18.02 5.69 -7.39
C GLY A 435 18.70 5.01 -6.21
N ALA A 436 19.93 5.41 -5.86
CA ALA A 436 20.66 4.90 -4.71
C ALA A 436 19.92 5.08 -3.36
N ALA A 437 19.01 6.06 -3.25
CA ALA A 437 18.19 6.26 -2.06
C ALA A 437 17.06 5.24 -1.91
N SER A 438 16.64 4.55 -2.99
CA SER A 438 15.47 3.66 -2.98
C SER A 438 15.59 2.54 -1.96
N VAL A 439 16.74 1.86 -1.94
CA VAL A 439 17.00 0.68 -1.10
C VAL A 439 17.05 1.02 0.41
N PRO A 440 17.84 2.01 0.87
CA PRO A 440 17.84 2.36 2.29
C PRO A 440 16.50 2.94 2.75
N LEU A 441 15.80 3.74 1.93
CA LEU A 441 14.48 4.26 2.30
C LEU A 441 13.43 3.14 2.37
N GLY A 442 13.40 2.20 1.41
CA GLY A 442 12.52 1.03 1.46
C GLY A 442 12.72 0.18 2.71
N LEU A 443 13.97 -0.11 3.09
CA LEU A 443 14.27 -0.83 4.34
C LEU A 443 13.93 -0.05 5.62
N LEU A 444 14.02 1.29 5.62
CA LEU A 444 13.58 2.13 6.74
C LEU A 444 12.05 2.13 6.86
N LEU A 445 11.33 2.26 5.73
CA LEU A 445 9.86 2.15 5.70
C LEU A 445 9.40 0.76 6.16
N LEU A 446 10.04 -0.31 5.68
CA LEU A 446 9.81 -1.68 6.12
C LEU A 446 9.93 -1.82 7.66
N GLY A 447 10.97 -1.24 8.25
CA GLY A 447 11.12 -1.16 9.71
C GLY A 447 10.04 -0.36 10.42
N ALA A 448 9.63 0.77 9.84
CA ALA A 448 8.55 1.60 10.35
C ALA A 448 7.20 0.86 10.31
N THR A 449 6.85 0.19 9.20
CA THR A 449 5.64 -0.63 9.08
C THR A 449 5.63 -1.74 10.14
N ILE A 450 6.72 -2.50 10.28
CA ILE A 450 6.85 -3.56 11.30
C ILE A 450 6.66 -3.01 12.72
N SER A 451 7.09 -1.77 12.99
CA SER A 451 6.93 -1.16 14.32
C SER A 451 5.48 -0.83 14.70
N ARG A 452 4.61 -0.61 13.71
CA ARG A 452 3.18 -0.33 13.90
C ARG A 452 2.31 -1.60 13.90
N LEU A 453 2.84 -2.73 13.43
CA LEU A 453 2.15 -4.02 13.52
C LEU A 453 1.85 -4.34 15.00
N GLN A 454 0.56 -4.42 15.31
CA GLN A 454 0.05 -4.91 16.59
C GLN A 454 -0.91 -6.06 16.31
N VAL A 455 -1.19 -6.84 17.33
CA VAL A 455 -2.16 -7.95 17.28
C VAL A 455 -3.14 -7.71 18.40
N LYS A 456 -4.28 -7.08 18.11
CA LYS A 456 -5.30 -6.76 19.13
C LYS A 456 -6.08 -8.01 19.52
N LYS A 457 -6.53 -8.80 18.53
CA LYS A 457 -7.32 -10.03 18.71
C LYS A 457 -6.82 -11.11 17.74
N MET A 458 -6.27 -12.21 18.26
CA MET A 458 -5.97 -13.39 17.43
C MET A 458 -7.21 -14.31 17.33
N PRO A 459 -7.78 -14.55 16.13
CA PRO A 459 -8.86 -15.52 15.97
C PRO A 459 -8.43 -16.93 16.44
N LYS A 460 -9.30 -17.61 17.18
CA LYS A 460 -8.98 -18.88 17.87
C LYS A 460 -8.46 -19.94 16.89
N GLY A 461 -7.19 -20.32 17.05
CA GLY A 461 -6.53 -21.33 16.21
C GLY A 461 -5.77 -20.79 14.99
N PHE A 462 -5.83 -19.48 14.71
CA PHE A 462 -5.16 -18.85 13.56
C PHE A 462 -3.63 -18.98 13.57
N TRP A 463 -3.01 -19.15 14.74
CA TRP A 463 -1.57 -19.45 14.85
C TRP A 463 -1.14 -20.64 13.97
N LYS A 464 -2.03 -21.64 13.76
CA LYS A 464 -1.78 -22.76 12.85
C LYS A 464 -1.68 -22.30 11.39
N THR A 465 -2.56 -21.38 10.97
CA THR A 465 -2.52 -20.76 9.64
C THR A 465 -1.26 -19.91 9.47
N ALA A 466 -0.91 -19.06 10.45
CA ALA A 466 0.31 -18.26 10.40
C ALA A 466 1.59 -19.11 10.28
N VAL A 467 1.69 -20.21 11.05
CA VAL A 467 2.80 -21.17 10.95
C VAL A 467 2.80 -21.88 9.59
N ALA A 468 1.65 -22.40 9.13
CA ALA A 468 1.56 -23.09 7.84
C ALA A 468 1.93 -22.18 6.66
N VAL A 469 1.41 -20.94 6.65
CA VAL A 469 1.78 -19.91 5.68
C VAL A 469 3.28 -19.65 5.71
N THR A 470 3.87 -19.46 6.90
CA THR A 470 5.31 -19.18 7.03
C THR A 470 6.17 -20.35 6.57
N VAL A 471 5.83 -21.60 6.92
CA VAL A 471 6.50 -22.81 6.44
C VAL A 471 6.35 -22.95 4.92
N SER A 472 5.15 -22.73 4.38
CA SER A 472 4.91 -22.80 2.94
C SER A 472 5.73 -21.75 2.17
N ARG A 473 5.89 -20.55 2.74
CA ARG A 473 6.56 -19.41 2.10
C ARG A 473 8.07 -19.43 2.24
N LEU A 474 8.60 -19.73 3.42
CA LEU A 474 10.04 -19.64 3.71
C LEU A 474 10.77 -20.99 3.73
N ILE A 475 10.06 -22.10 3.48
CA ILE A 475 10.66 -23.44 3.39
C ILE A 475 10.20 -24.16 2.12
N ILE A 476 8.89 -24.39 1.95
CA ILE A 476 8.38 -25.21 0.82
C ILE A 476 8.59 -24.50 -0.53
N LEU A 477 8.21 -23.23 -0.65
CA LEU A 477 8.37 -22.44 -1.87
C LEU A 477 9.85 -22.32 -2.31
N PRO A 478 10.82 -22.02 -1.42
CA PRO A 478 12.25 -22.10 -1.76
C PRO A 478 12.71 -23.47 -2.27
N ILE A 479 12.26 -24.57 -1.65
CA ILE A 479 12.61 -25.93 -2.10
C ILE A 479 12.08 -26.19 -3.51
N ILE A 480 10.85 -25.77 -3.80
CA ILE A 480 10.27 -25.86 -5.15
C ILE A 480 11.05 -24.96 -6.14
N GLY A 481 11.42 -23.75 -5.73
CA GLY A 481 12.25 -22.82 -6.53
C GLY A 481 13.62 -23.39 -6.87
N VAL A 482 14.34 -23.97 -5.91
CA VAL A 482 15.61 -24.70 -6.12
C VAL A 482 15.41 -25.86 -7.11
N GLY A 483 14.30 -26.60 -7.00
CA GLY A 483 13.94 -27.67 -7.95
C GLY A 483 13.72 -27.15 -9.37
N LEU A 484 12.88 -26.14 -9.54
CA LEU A 484 12.55 -25.53 -10.85
C LEU A 484 13.76 -24.90 -11.52
N THR A 485 14.52 -24.07 -10.80
CA THR A 485 15.73 -23.44 -11.33
C THR A 485 16.81 -24.47 -11.65
N THR A 486 16.88 -25.60 -10.94
CA THR A 486 17.75 -26.72 -11.31
C THR A 486 17.26 -27.44 -12.58
N GLY A 487 15.94 -27.54 -12.78
CA GLY A 487 15.34 -27.99 -14.04
C GLY A 487 15.69 -27.08 -15.22
N PHE A 488 15.51 -25.76 -15.08
CA PHE A 488 15.88 -24.76 -16.09
C PHE A 488 17.38 -24.75 -16.40
N TYR A 489 18.23 -24.91 -15.38
CA TYR A 489 19.67 -25.11 -15.58
C TYR A 489 19.98 -26.36 -16.42
N LYS A 490 19.43 -27.52 -16.04
CA LYS A 490 19.60 -28.78 -16.82
C LYS A 490 19.03 -28.69 -18.24
N GLY A 491 17.99 -27.88 -18.45
CA GLY A 491 17.42 -27.60 -19.76
C GLY A 491 18.18 -26.55 -20.59
N GLY A 492 19.28 -25.97 -20.10
CA GLY A 492 20.05 -24.95 -20.83
C GLY A 492 19.36 -23.59 -20.95
N TRP A 493 18.41 -23.26 -20.07
CA TRP A 493 17.66 -22.01 -20.14
C TRP A 493 18.52 -20.80 -19.75
N TYR A 494 19.34 -20.94 -18.69
CA TYR A 494 20.22 -19.88 -18.17
C TYR A 494 21.55 -19.70 -18.93
N GLY A 495 21.90 -20.64 -19.83
CA GLY A 495 23.23 -20.67 -20.44
C GLY A 495 24.35 -20.74 -19.38
N ASP A 496 25.42 -19.97 -19.59
CA ASP A 496 26.56 -19.89 -18.67
C ASP A 496 26.36 -18.89 -17.51
N ASP A 497 25.26 -18.13 -17.51
CA ASP A 497 25.02 -17.06 -16.54
C ASP A 497 24.45 -17.64 -15.22
N LYS A 498 25.38 -17.95 -14.30
CA LYS A 498 25.08 -18.42 -12.94
C LYS A 498 24.29 -17.41 -12.10
N LEU A 499 24.36 -16.11 -12.42
CA LEU A 499 23.74 -15.05 -11.64
C LEU A 499 22.21 -15.05 -11.83
N ILE A 500 21.70 -15.30 -13.05
CA ILE A 500 20.25 -15.40 -13.28
C ILE A 500 19.65 -16.52 -12.41
N ARG A 501 20.33 -17.66 -12.32
CA ARG A 501 19.92 -18.78 -11.46
C ARG A 501 19.99 -18.39 -9.99
N PHE A 502 21.02 -17.67 -9.57
CA PHE A 502 21.15 -17.15 -8.20
C PHE A 502 19.97 -16.25 -7.83
N VAL A 503 19.73 -15.19 -8.62
CA VAL A 503 18.63 -14.24 -8.41
C VAL A 503 17.29 -14.98 -8.43
N SER A 504 17.08 -15.87 -9.41
CA SER A 504 15.86 -16.70 -9.48
C SER A 504 15.61 -17.44 -8.17
N VAL A 505 16.60 -18.13 -7.59
CA VAL A 505 16.42 -18.84 -6.32
C VAL A 505 16.22 -17.86 -5.15
N LEU A 506 16.89 -16.71 -5.15
CA LEU A 506 16.76 -15.68 -4.13
C LEU A 506 15.30 -15.20 -4.02
N GLU A 507 14.62 -14.96 -5.16
CA GLU A 507 13.21 -14.53 -5.20
C GLU A 507 12.23 -15.53 -4.57
N PHE A 508 12.43 -16.84 -4.77
CA PHE A 508 11.63 -17.88 -4.07
C PHE A 508 11.88 -17.90 -2.54
N GLY A 509 12.97 -17.27 -2.07
CA GLY A 509 13.37 -17.16 -0.67
C GLY A 509 12.70 -16.05 0.14
N LEU A 510 11.93 -15.17 -0.50
CA LEU A 510 11.51 -13.89 0.09
C LEU A 510 10.19 -13.99 0.88
N PRO A 511 10.04 -13.19 1.96
CA PRO A 511 8.78 -13.09 2.69
C PRO A 511 7.73 -12.39 1.82
N SER A 512 6.50 -12.30 2.33
CA SER A 512 5.43 -11.51 1.73
C SER A 512 5.75 -10.01 1.80
N ALA A 513 5.26 -9.26 0.82
CA ALA A 513 5.43 -7.81 0.77
C ALA A 513 4.72 -7.12 1.96
N THR A 514 5.39 -6.17 2.61
CA THR A 514 4.74 -5.31 3.62
C THR A 514 3.79 -4.29 3.01
N ALA A 515 3.85 -4.06 1.69
CA ALA A 515 2.85 -3.28 0.95
C ALA A 515 1.41 -3.80 1.14
N LEU A 516 1.25 -5.10 1.45
CA LEU A 516 -0.04 -5.70 1.81
C LEU A 516 -0.72 -5.02 3.01
N VAL A 517 0.06 -4.40 3.92
CA VAL A 517 -0.49 -3.67 5.08
C VAL A 517 -1.27 -2.46 4.60
N TYR A 518 -0.71 -1.69 3.66
CA TYR A 518 -1.38 -0.51 3.10
C TYR A 518 -2.58 -0.89 2.23
N PHE A 519 -2.47 -1.95 1.41
CA PHE A 519 -3.64 -2.43 0.63
C PHE A 519 -4.75 -2.98 1.52
N THR A 520 -4.44 -3.56 2.68
CA THR A 520 -5.46 -4.02 3.62
C THR A 520 -6.06 -2.84 4.39
N ALA A 521 -5.24 -1.88 4.81
CA ALA A 521 -5.68 -0.63 5.44
C ALA A 521 -6.65 0.17 4.55
N PHE A 522 -6.37 0.25 3.24
CA PHE A 522 -7.21 0.93 2.24
C PHE A 522 -8.69 0.50 2.27
N TYR A 523 -8.95 -0.80 2.47
CA TYR A 523 -10.30 -1.38 2.53
C TYR A 523 -10.83 -1.53 3.97
N THR A 524 -10.06 -1.19 5.00
CA THR A 524 -10.46 -1.37 6.40
C THR A 524 -11.23 -0.15 6.90
N ASP A 525 -12.42 -0.35 7.48
CA ASP A 525 -13.17 0.71 8.15
C ASP A 525 -12.37 1.27 9.35
N PRO A 526 -12.07 2.59 9.39
CA PRO A 526 -11.39 3.23 10.52
C PRO A 526 -12.26 3.29 11.79
N ASN A 527 -13.59 3.24 11.66
CA ASN A 527 -14.53 3.35 12.78
C ASN A 527 -14.81 2.00 13.47
N SER A 528 -14.41 0.89 12.87
CA SER A 528 -14.66 -0.46 13.40
C SER A 528 -13.62 -0.88 14.44
N ASP A 529 -14.07 -1.35 15.60
CA ASP A 529 -13.21 -1.90 16.68
C ASP A 529 -12.58 -3.28 16.37
N ASP A 530 -12.89 -3.91 15.22
CA ASP A 530 -12.52 -5.30 14.90
C ASP A 530 -11.82 -5.46 13.53
N HIS A 531 -10.57 -4.99 13.45
CA HIS A 531 -9.74 -5.12 12.23
C HIS A 531 -9.15 -6.54 12.03
N LEU A 532 -10.01 -7.56 11.94
CA LEU A 532 -9.63 -8.99 11.84
C LEU A 532 -8.60 -9.27 10.73
N GLN A 533 -8.79 -8.66 9.55
CA GLN A 533 -7.97 -8.83 8.36
C GLN A 533 -6.54 -8.28 8.58
N MET A 534 -6.43 -7.14 9.28
CA MET A 534 -5.17 -6.50 9.63
C MET A 534 -4.41 -7.28 10.71
N ASP A 535 -5.09 -7.73 11.76
CA ASP A 535 -4.50 -8.59 12.81
C ASP A 535 -3.96 -9.91 12.21
N CYS A 536 -4.71 -10.54 11.30
CA CYS A 536 -4.29 -11.77 10.61
C CYS A 536 -3.03 -11.57 9.76
N LEU A 537 -2.98 -10.47 8.99
CA LEU A 537 -1.82 -10.11 8.18
C LEU A 537 -0.60 -9.77 9.06
N ALA A 538 -0.80 -8.99 10.12
CA ALA A 538 0.27 -8.59 11.05
C ALA A 538 0.96 -9.81 11.67
N VAL A 539 0.19 -10.80 12.17
CA VAL A 539 0.75 -12.06 12.70
C VAL A 539 1.58 -12.79 11.64
N CYS A 540 1.09 -12.90 10.41
CA CYS A 540 1.82 -13.60 9.34
C CYS A 540 3.14 -12.90 8.98
N LEU A 541 3.14 -11.56 8.86
CA LEU A 541 4.35 -10.79 8.60
C LEU A 541 5.35 -10.90 9.76
N ILE A 542 4.91 -10.77 11.01
CA ILE A 542 5.80 -10.92 12.19
C ILE A 542 6.49 -12.31 12.19
N PHE A 543 5.76 -13.38 11.92
CA PHE A 543 6.33 -14.73 11.85
C PHE A 543 7.33 -14.89 10.71
N GLN A 544 6.99 -14.41 9.50
CA GLN A 544 7.88 -14.48 8.35
C GLN A 544 9.17 -13.68 8.56
N TYR A 545 9.08 -12.41 8.96
CA TYR A 545 10.25 -11.56 9.13
C TYR A 545 11.09 -11.94 10.38
N ALA A 546 10.53 -12.67 11.35
CA ALA A 546 11.33 -13.31 12.40
C ALA A 546 12.13 -14.52 11.88
N ILE A 547 11.50 -15.39 11.07
CA ILE A 547 12.10 -16.64 10.58
C ILE A 547 13.08 -16.42 9.42
N LEU A 548 12.88 -15.36 8.61
CA LEU A 548 13.70 -15.01 7.46
C LEU A 548 15.19 -14.86 7.78
N PHE A 549 15.53 -14.38 8.99
CA PHE A 549 16.90 -14.23 9.50
C PHE A 549 17.68 -15.55 9.44
N ILE A 550 17.00 -16.70 9.52
CA ILE A 550 17.59 -18.04 9.49
C ILE A 550 17.42 -18.68 8.10
N THR A 551 16.23 -18.59 7.50
CA THR A 551 15.93 -19.33 6.25
C THR A 551 16.65 -18.76 5.03
N LEU A 552 16.76 -17.43 4.90
CA LEU A 552 17.40 -16.80 3.76
C LEU A 552 18.92 -17.06 3.67
N PRO A 553 19.74 -16.90 4.74
CA PRO A 553 21.16 -17.24 4.66
C PRO A 553 21.40 -18.75 4.50
N PHE A 554 20.51 -19.62 5.01
CA PHE A 554 20.57 -21.06 4.72
C PHE A 554 20.33 -21.34 3.23
N LEU A 555 19.27 -20.79 2.65
CA LEU A 555 18.95 -20.92 1.22
C LEU A 555 20.08 -20.42 0.34
N VAL A 556 20.67 -19.27 0.65
CA VAL A 556 21.79 -18.71 -0.11
C VAL A 556 23.04 -19.57 0.04
N SER A 557 23.40 -20.01 1.26
CA SER A 557 24.54 -20.90 1.48
C SER A 557 24.40 -22.21 0.68
N PHE A 558 23.20 -22.81 0.70
CA PHE A 558 22.88 -23.99 -0.10
C PHE A 558 22.99 -23.71 -1.60
N THR A 559 22.47 -22.57 -2.06
CA THR A 559 22.48 -22.20 -3.49
C THR A 559 23.90 -21.99 -4.00
N LEU A 560 24.72 -21.25 -3.27
CA LEU A 560 26.12 -21.02 -3.61
C LEU A 560 26.91 -22.33 -3.67
N LYS A 561 26.79 -23.19 -2.64
CA LYS A 561 27.57 -24.44 -2.57
C LYS A 561 27.06 -25.53 -3.51
N VAL A 562 25.76 -25.81 -3.49
CA VAL A 562 25.16 -26.98 -4.17
C VAL A 562 24.64 -26.63 -5.56
N SER A 563 24.00 -25.47 -5.72
CA SER A 563 23.42 -25.11 -7.03
C SER A 563 24.46 -24.52 -7.99
N LEU A 564 25.37 -23.67 -7.51
CA LEU A 564 26.33 -22.96 -8.35
C LEU A 564 27.75 -23.54 -8.34
N GLY A 565 28.07 -24.38 -7.34
CA GLY A 565 29.33 -25.13 -7.26
C GLY A 565 30.55 -24.30 -6.86
N PHE A 566 30.37 -23.30 -5.99
CA PHE A 566 31.48 -22.57 -5.36
C PHE A 566 32.16 -23.41 -4.27
#